data_AF-A0A396Z8A2-F1
#
_entry.id   AF-A0A396Z8A2-F1
#
_cell.length_a   1.000
_cell.length_b   1.000
_cell.length_c   1.000
_cell.angle_alpha   90.00
_cell.angle_beta   90.00
_cell.angle_gamma   90.00
#
_symmetry.space_group_name_H-M   'P 1'
#
loop_
_entity.id
_entity.type
_entity.pdbx_description
1 polymer ?
#
loop_
_entity_poly.entity_id
_entity_poly.type
_entity_poly.pdbx_seq_one_letter_code
_entity_poly.pdbx_strand_id
1 'polypeptide(L)' 'MKKVSDILSTLTQDQIAELYGRLGDPSAPRNEVVAAIMKFKNVSEDEAQNIFEFNLSMSAQMESDIKSRE' A
#
# COMPACT_ATOMS: atom_id res chain seq x y z
N MET A 1 5.01 -13.07 -11.18
CA MET A 1 4.65 -11.78 -10.56
C MET A 1 5.34 -10.66 -11.34
N LYS A 2 4.64 -9.56 -11.66
CA LYS A 2 5.27 -8.38 -12.30
C LYS A 2 6.13 -7.64 -11.27
N LYS A 3 7.27 -7.08 -11.69
CA LYS A 3 8.12 -6.25 -10.81
C LYS A 3 7.43 -4.91 -10.53
N VAL A 4 7.67 -4.34 -9.35
CA VAL A 4 7.08 -3.06 -8.94
C VAL A 4 7.47 -1.93 -9.89
N SER A 5 8.72 -1.90 -10.34
CA SER A 5 9.24 -0.97 -11.35
C SER A 5 8.44 -1.00 -12.67
N ASP A 6 8.07 -2.19 -13.12
CA ASP A 6 7.36 -2.38 -14.38
C ASP A 6 5.93 -1.86 -14.27
N ILE A 7 5.28 -2.09 -13.12
CA ILE A 7 3.94 -1.59 -12.81
C ILE A 7 3.94 -0.07 -12.73
N LEU A 8 4.92 0.51 -12.02
CA LEU A 8 5.03 1.95 -11.80
C LEU A 8 4.98 2.76 -13.10
N SER A 9 5.64 2.26 -14.15
CA SER A 9 5.69 2.92 -15.46
C SER A 9 4.37 2.94 -16.21
N THR A 10 3.39 2.14 -15.78
CA THR A 10 2.09 1.97 -16.45
C THR A 10 0.94 2.67 -15.72
N LEU A 11 1.16 3.17 -14.50
CA LEU A 11 0.13 3.79 -13.69
C LEU A 11 -0.09 5.26 -14.08
N THR A 12 -1.36 5.64 -14.24
CA THR A 12 -1.78 7.04 -14.34
C THR A 12 -1.81 7.71 -12.95
N GLN A 13 -1.86 9.04 -12.90
CA GLN A 13 -1.96 9.75 -11.62
C GLN A 13 -3.23 9.38 -10.83
N ASP A 14 -4.37 9.21 -11.49
CA ASP A 14 -5.62 8.83 -10.85
C ASP A 14 -5.52 7.43 -10.23
N GLN A 15 -4.90 6.48 -10.95
CA GLN A 15 -4.66 5.14 -10.43
C GLN A 15 -3.68 5.15 -9.25
N ILE A 16 -2.66 6.00 -9.27
CA ILE A 16 -1.75 6.17 -8.13
C ILE A 16 -2.52 6.66 -6.90
N ALA A 17 -3.39 7.65 -7.06
CA ALA A 17 -4.20 8.17 -5.95
C ALA A 17 -5.17 7.11 -5.40
N GLU A 18 -5.84 6.36 -6.27
CA GLU A 18 -6.73 5.27 -5.87
C GLU A 18 -5.97 4.18 -5.10
N LEU A 19 -4.85 3.71 -5.65
CA LEU A 19 -4.04 2.66 -5.03
C LEU A 19 -3.44 3.11 -3.70
N TYR A 20 -2.99 4.36 -3.61
CA TYR A 20 -2.51 4.93 -2.36
C TYR A 20 -3.61 5.03 -1.30
N GLY A 21 -4.86 5.30 -1.71
CA GLY A 21 -6.02 5.30 -0.82
C GLY A 21 -6.36 3.92 -0.23
N ARG A 22 -5.83 2.83 -0.80
CA ARG A 22 -6.00 1.45 -0.30
C ARG A 22 -4.92 1.04 0.71
N LEU A 23 -4.16 1.99 1.24
CA LEU A 23 -3.22 1.74 2.33
C LEU A 23 -3.94 1.12 3.54
N GLY A 24 -3.48 -0.05 3.96
CA GLY A 24 -4.08 -0.79 5.08
C GLY A 24 -5.16 -1.79 4.69
N ASP A 25 -5.57 -1.85 3.42
CA ASP A 25 -6.52 -2.85 2.92
C ASP A 25 -5.80 -4.20 2.67
N PRO A 26 -6.14 -5.28 3.39
CA PRO A 26 -5.53 -6.61 3.22
C PRO A 26 -5.83 -7.25 1.86
N SER A 27 -6.86 -6.78 1.14
CA SER A 27 -7.23 -7.27 -0.18
C SER A 27 -6.56 -6.52 -1.33
N ALA A 28 -5.85 -5.41 -1.04
CA ALA A 28 -5.25 -4.59 -2.06
C ALA A 28 -4.03 -5.26 -2.73
N PRO A 29 -3.82 -5.05 -4.04
CA PRO A 29 -2.70 -5.63 -4.78
C PRO A 29 -1.36 -5.03 -4.32
N ARG A 30 -0.63 -5.75 -3.45
CA ARG A 30 0.63 -5.29 -2.82
C ARG A 30 1.56 -4.54 -3.77
N ASN A 31 1.94 -5.16 -4.89
CA ASN A 31 2.94 -4.57 -5.79
C ASN A 31 2.46 -3.27 -6.46
N GLU A 32 1.15 -3.12 -6.70
CA GLU A 32 0.56 -1.91 -7.28
C GLU A 32 0.45 -0.80 -6.25
N VAL A 33 0.09 -1.13 -5.00
CA VAL A 33 0.08 -0.17 -3.89
C VAL A 33 1.50 0.29 -3.55
N VAL A 34 2.49 -0.62 -3.51
CA VAL A 34 3.90 -0.27 -3.31
C VAL A 34 4.39 0.67 -4.41
N ALA A 35 4.08 0.37 -5.68
CA ALA A 35 4.37 1.28 -6.80
C ALA A 35 3.74 2.67 -6.58
N ALA A 36 2.46 2.72 -6.20
CA ALA A 36 1.78 3.98 -5.91
C ALA A 36 2.46 4.76 -4.77
N ILE A 37 2.87 4.09 -3.67
CA ILE A 37 3.61 4.72 -2.57
C ILE A 37 4.95 5.29 -3.03
N MET A 38 5.72 4.53 -3.82
CA MET A 38 6.99 5.00 -4.37
C MET A 38 6.78 6.31 -5.15
N LYS A 39 5.76 6.37 -6.00
CA LYS A 39 5.47 7.56 -6.82
C LYS A 39 4.92 8.72 -6.01
N PHE A 40 4.02 8.46 -5.06
CA PHE A 40 3.35 9.50 -4.29
C PHE A 40 4.27 10.13 -3.24
N LYS A 41 5.07 9.31 -2.55
CA LYS A 41 6.00 9.77 -1.50
C LYS A 41 7.41 10.03 -1.99
N ASN A 42 7.72 9.67 -3.24
CA ASN A 42 9.05 9.78 -3.83
C ASN A 42 10.14 9.08 -2.98
N VAL A 43 9.89 7.81 -2.66
CA VAL A 43 10.74 6.96 -1.81
C VAL A 43 11.23 5.73 -2.56
N SER A 44 12.21 5.02 -2.01
CA SER A 44 12.69 3.74 -2.55
C SER A 44 11.64 2.63 -2.47
N GLU A 45 11.85 1.55 -3.24
CA GLU A 45 10.95 0.38 -3.19
C GLU A 45 10.94 -0.27 -1.81
N ASP A 46 12.11 -0.37 -1.16
CA ASP A 46 12.22 -0.93 0.20
C ASP A 46 11.46 -0.08 1.22
N GLU A 47 11.59 1.25 1.17
CA GLU A 47 10.81 2.15 2.01
C GLU A 47 9.31 2.05 1.74
N ALA A 48 8.91 1.95 0.47
CA ALA A 48 7.51 1.80 0.09
C ALA A 48 6.91 0.48 0.59
N GLN A 49 7.68 -0.61 0.55
CA GLN A 49 7.28 -1.91 1.12
C GLN A 49 7.09 -1.81 2.63
N ASN A 50 8.04 -1.18 3.34
CA ASN A 50 7.92 -0.96 4.78
C ASN A 50 6.69 -0.13 5.15
N ILE A 51 6.39 0.92 4.37
CA ILE A 51 5.18 1.74 4.57
C ILE A 51 3.92 0.89 4.37
N PHE A 52 3.86 0.08 3.31
CA PHE A 52 2.71 -0.80 3.06
C PHE A 52 2.48 -1.77 4.23
N GLU A 53 3.53 -2.47 4.66
CA GLU A 53 3.46 -3.47 5.72
C GLU A 53 3.09 -2.86 7.08
N PHE A 54 3.63 -1.67 7.39
CA PHE A 54 3.26 -0.93 8.59
C PHE A 54 1.77 -0.54 8.60
N ASN A 55 1.24 -0.04 7.49
CA ASN A 55 -0.18 0.34 7.44
C ASN A 55 -1.11 -0.88 7.53
N LEU A 56 -0.71 -2.00 6.94
CA LEU A 56 -1.46 -3.25 7.03
C LEU A 56 -1.50 -3.77 8.48
N SER A 57 -0.36 -3.77 9.19
CA SER A 57 -0.31 -4.22 10.58
C SER A 57 -1.10 -3.31 11.52
N MET A 58 -1.05 -1.99 11.32
CA MET A 58 -1.84 -1.03 12.08
C MET A 58 -3.34 -1.22 11.88
N SER A 59 -3.78 -1.50 10.64
CA SER A 59 -5.19 -1.74 10.33
C SER A 59 -5.69 -3.02 11.00
N ALA A 60 -4.89 -4.09 10.95
CA ALA A 60 -5.21 -5.35 11.63
C ALA A 60 -5.26 -5.19 13.17
N GLN A 61 -4.33 -4.43 13.75
CA GLN A 61 -4.35 -4.14 15.19
C GLN A 61 -5.61 -3.37 15.60
N MET A 62 -6.00 -2.37 14.82
CA MET A 62 -7.20 -1.58 15.07
C MET A 62 -8.48 -2.45 15.05
N GLU A 63 -8.59 -3.37 14.09
CA GLU A 63 -9.71 -4.32 14.05
C GLU A 63 -9.75 -5.23 15.29
N SER A 64 -8.58 -5.70 15.74
CA SER A 64 -8.47 -6.53 16.95
C SER A 64 -8.92 -5.75 18.19
N ASP A 65 -8.49 -4.50 18.32
CA ASP A 65 -8.83 -3.66 19.47
C ASP A 65 -10.34 -3.36 19.52
N ILE A 66 -10.99 -3.13 18.38
CA ILE A 66 -12.44 -2.95 18.29
C ILE A 66 -13.16 -4.22 18.77
N LYS A 67 -12.79 -5.39 18.23
CA LYS A 67 -13.40 -6.67 18.63
C LYS A 67 -13.22 -6.99 20.11
N SER A 68 -12.11 -6.57 20.72
CA SER A 68 -11.86 -6.80 22.15
C SER A 68 -12.77 -5.97 23.08
N ARG A 69 -13.46 -4.96 22.55
CA ARG A 69 -14.37 -4.08 23.29
C ARG A 69 -15.84 -4.51 23.17
N GLU A 70 -16.14 -5.48 22.30
CA GLU A 70 -17.47 -6.10 22.14
C GLU A 70 -17.66 -7.29 23.08
#